data_AF-A0A381YFD1-F1
#
_entry.id   AF-A0A381YFD1-F1
#
_cell.length_a   1.000
_cell.length_b   1.000
_cell.length_c   1.000
_cell.angle_alpha   90.00
_cell.angle_beta   90.00
_cell.angle_gamma   90.00
#
_symmetry.space_group_name_H-M   'P 1'
#
loop_
_entity.id
_entity.type
_entity.pdbx_description
1 polymer ?
#
loop_
_entity_poly.entity_id
_entity_poly.type
_entity_poly.pdbx_seq_one_letter_code
_entity_poly.pdbx_strand_id
1 'polypeptide(L)'
;MKSSMTTRRETRSNFISAPIKIPDVRAQAVQWGLAGRVISGVTLLGLVVLSTPVGAAAQPADMEQGKRLYESQCGSCHGPLGNGGKGANLAQPRLRRATDDQALFNIIRRGISGTEMPGSPLTPGQVSSIAAYVRALGRVEPENVPGNRSRGEAVYAAHDCQRCHTLSGRGGVVGPELDDIGSRRSAAHLREALIEPEAAVPSDFLLVRVVTKDGRALTGVRINEDGFSIQLRDLSGGFSSFWKDELDTLDQEWQRSPMVSYGSRLSAEETDDLVAYLVSLKGVR
;
A
#
# COMPACT_ATOMS: atom_id res chain seq x y z
N MET A 1 24.28 -10.28 -54.09
CA MET A 1 23.25 -9.31 -53.67
C MET A 1 23.82 -8.40 -52.59
N LYS A 2 23.83 -7.08 -52.80
CA LYS A 2 24.27 -6.06 -51.84
C LYS A 2 23.04 -5.60 -51.06
N SER A 3 23.06 -5.62 -49.73
CA SER A 3 21.99 -5.05 -48.91
C SER A 3 22.53 -3.93 -48.02
N SER A 4 21.83 -2.81 -48.08
CA SER A 4 22.27 -1.46 -47.70
C SER A 4 22.08 -1.21 -46.21
N MET A 5 23.13 -0.69 -45.57
CA MET A 5 23.07 -0.08 -44.23
C MET A 5 22.17 1.16 -44.28
N THR A 6 21.18 1.23 -43.39
CA THR A 6 20.36 2.43 -43.18
C THR A 6 20.67 2.98 -41.79
N THR A 7 21.28 4.15 -41.78
CA THR A 7 21.67 4.93 -40.58
C THR A 7 20.45 5.62 -39.97
N ARG A 8 20.16 5.34 -38.70
CA ARG A 8 19.09 6.02 -37.94
C ARG A 8 19.64 7.33 -37.38
N ARG A 9 19.05 8.43 -37.83
CA ARG A 9 19.40 9.82 -37.48
C ARG A 9 18.95 10.14 -36.05
N GLU A 10 19.88 10.45 -35.16
CA GLU A 10 19.60 11.00 -33.82
C GLU A 10 19.12 12.45 -33.94
N THR A 11 17.91 12.75 -33.47
CA THR A 11 17.44 14.12 -33.26
C THR A 11 17.76 14.55 -31.83
N ARG A 12 18.79 15.39 -31.68
CA ARG A 12 19.08 16.12 -30.44
C ARG A 12 18.07 17.27 -30.29
N SER A 13 17.23 17.21 -29.26
CA SER A 13 16.36 18.32 -28.86
C SER A 13 17.15 19.29 -27.99
N ASN A 14 17.46 20.46 -28.55
CA ASN A 14 18.00 21.60 -27.80
C ASN A 14 16.88 22.25 -26.97
N PHE A 15 16.91 22.10 -25.65
CA PHE A 15 16.15 22.94 -24.73
C PHE A 15 17.02 24.14 -24.34
N ILE A 16 16.68 25.30 -24.88
CA ILE A 16 17.24 26.60 -24.50
C ILE A 16 16.45 27.10 -23.29
N SER A 17 17.11 27.15 -22.14
CA SER A 17 16.58 27.72 -20.90
C SER A 17 16.50 29.24 -21.00
N ALA A 18 15.29 29.81 -20.99
CA ALA A 18 15.09 31.25 -20.82
C ALA A 18 14.96 31.57 -19.31
N PRO A 19 15.64 32.61 -18.80
CA PRO A 19 15.55 32.96 -17.38
C PRO A 19 14.22 33.67 -17.07
N ILE A 20 13.51 33.14 -16.07
CA ILE A 20 12.30 33.71 -15.49
C ILE A 20 12.70 34.93 -14.65
N LYS A 21 12.20 36.12 -15.01
CA LYS A 21 12.36 37.36 -14.23
C LYS A 21 11.44 37.33 -13.00
N ILE A 22 12.03 37.40 -11.81
CA ILE A 22 11.33 37.61 -10.53
C ILE A 22 11.22 39.13 -10.31
N PRO A 23 10.04 39.71 -10.04
CA PRO A 23 9.94 41.12 -9.70
C PRO A 23 10.45 41.40 -8.28
N ASP A 24 11.29 42.44 -8.18
CA ASP A 24 11.92 42.98 -6.99
C ASP A 24 10.89 43.74 -6.14
N VAL A 25 10.48 43.17 -5.00
CA VAL A 25 9.61 43.85 -4.01
C VAL A 25 10.49 44.69 -3.09
N ARG A 26 10.89 45.85 -3.59
CA ARG A 26 11.50 46.90 -2.76
C ARG A 26 10.43 47.56 -1.90
N ALA A 27 10.67 47.50 -0.60
CA ALA A 27 9.93 48.15 0.46
C ALA A 27 9.69 49.64 0.16
N GLN A 28 8.42 50.06 0.18
CA GLN A 28 8.06 51.47 0.19
C GLN A 28 8.04 51.94 1.64
N ALA A 29 9.01 52.78 1.98
CA ALA A 29 9.04 53.57 3.19
C ALA A 29 7.95 54.63 3.12
N VAL A 30 6.98 54.56 4.04
CA VAL A 30 5.97 55.60 4.24
C VAL A 30 6.58 56.69 5.12
N GLN A 31 6.74 57.88 4.56
CA GLN A 31 7.17 59.09 5.27
C GLN A 31 6.10 59.55 6.26
N TRP A 32 6.49 59.72 7.52
CA TRP A 32 5.66 60.36 8.54
C TRP A 32 5.89 61.87 8.51
N GLY A 33 4.88 62.62 8.07
CA GLY A 33 4.81 64.07 8.23
C GLY A 33 4.36 64.42 9.65
N LEU A 34 5.23 65.09 10.41
CA LEU A 34 4.88 65.74 11.67
C LEU A 34 4.14 67.05 11.36
N ALA A 35 2.86 67.12 11.74
CA ALA A 35 2.16 68.39 11.91
C ALA A 35 1.19 68.26 13.09
N GLY A 36 1.61 68.80 14.24
CA GLY A 36 0.80 68.82 15.45
C GLY A 36 -0.36 69.81 15.32
N ARG A 37 -1.52 69.42 15.84
CA ARG A 37 -2.55 70.33 16.35
C ARG A 37 -3.22 69.73 17.58
N VAL A 38 -3.13 70.45 18.67
CA VAL A 38 -3.83 70.25 19.94
C VAL A 38 -5.28 70.68 19.77
N ILE A 39 -6.27 69.80 19.95
CA ILE A 39 -7.65 70.17 20.33
C ILE A 39 -8.30 69.03 21.15
N SER A 40 -8.73 69.41 22.36
CA SER A 40 -9.77 68.90 23.26
C SER A 40 -10.05 67.39 23.39
N GLY A 41 -9.93 66.94 24.64
CA GLY A 41 -10.26 65.60 25.09
C GLY A 41 -11.73 65.20 24.87
N VAL A 42 -11.87 64.01 24.32
CA VAL A 42 -13.04 63.14 24.49
C VAL A 42 -12.47 61.80 24.94
N THR A 43 -12.67 61.46 26.21
CA THR A 43 -12.34 60.15 26.78
C THR A 43 -13.20 59.08 26.11
N LEU A 44 -12.66 58.43 25.09
CA LEU A 44 -13.17 57.17 24.56
C LEU A 44 -12.59 56.04 25.43
N LEU A 45 -13.46 55.43 26.24
CA LEU A 45 -13.20 54.19 26.95
C LEU A 45 -12.82 53.12 25.92
N GLY A 46 -11.53 52.81 25.81
CA GLY A 46 -11.04 51.72 24.97
C GLY A 46 -11.45 50.38 25.56
N LEU A 47 -12.41 49.70 24.91
CA LEU A 47 -12.71 48.30 25.20
C LEU A 47 -11.58 47.45 24.61
N VAL A 48 -10.58 47.13 25.43
CA VAL A 48 -9.58 46.09 25.09
C VAL A 48 -10.28 44.74 25.21
N VAL A 49 -10.76 44.21 24.09
CA VAL A 49 -11.24 42.84 24.01
C VAL A 49 -9.99 41.94 24.05
N LEU A 50 -9.68 41.38 25.22
CA LEU A 50 -8.72 40.28 25.33
C LEU A 50 -9.33 39.08 24.61
N SER A 51 -8.94 38.87 23.36
CA SER A 51 -9.19 37.63 22.64
C SER A 51 -8.39 36.51 23.32
N THR A 52 -9.03 35.80 24.23
CA THR A 52 -8.52 34.54 24.75
C THR A 52 -8.24 33.61 23.55
N PRO A 53 -7.06 32.97 23.45
CA PRO A 53 -6.83 31.99 22.42
C PRO A 53 -7.81 30.84 22.67
N VAL A 54 -8.82 30.75 21.82
CA VAL A 54 -9.69 29.59 21.73
C VAL A 54 -8.77 28.43 21.46
N GLY A 55 -8.59 27.56 22.46
CA GLY A 55 -7.89 26.29 22.27
C GLY A 55 -8.51 25.61 21.05
N ALA A 56 -7.67 25.17 20.11
CA ALA A 56 -8.09 24.59 18.86
C ALA A 56 -9.11 23.48 19.11
N ALA A 57 -10.39 23.82 19.05
CA ALA A 57 -11.48 22.86 19.07
C ALA A 57 -11.24 21.95 17.87
N ALA A 58 -11.26 20.64 18.11
CA ALA A 58 -11.14 19.65 17.05
C ALA A 58 -12.14 20.01 15.95
N GLN A 59 -11.63 20.47 14.81
CA GLN A 59 -12.48 20.76 13.66
C GLN A 59 -13.23 19.47 13.31
N PRO A 60 -14.56 19.53 13.11
CA PRO A 60 -15.32 18.35 12.73
C PRO A 60 -14.70 17.76 11.46
N ALA A 61 -14.60 16.43 11.41
CA ALA A 61 -14.01 15.73 10.28
C ALA A 61 -14.68 16.15 8.96
N ASP A 62 -13.90 16.71 8.04
CA ASP A 62 -14.36 17.08 6.70
C ASP A 62 -14.28 15.84 5.81
N MET A 63 -15.44 15.27 5.49
CA MET A 63 -15.55 14.05 4.68
C MET A 63 -14.96 14.19 3.27
N GLU A 64 -15.11 15.36 2.64
CA GLU A 64 -14.60 15.59 1.28
C GLU A 64 -13.08 15.79 1.29
N GLN A 65 -12.55 16.45 2.32
CA GLN A 65 -11.12 16.48 2.57
C GLN A 65 -10.57 15.07 2.87
N GLY A 66 -11.25 14.32 3.73
CA GLY A 66 -10.89 12.96 4.10
C GLY A 66 -10.80 12.05 2.88
N LYS A 67 -11.79 12.11 1.99
CA LYS A 67 -11.82 11.39 0.72
C LYS A 67 -10.61 11.73 -0.16
N ARG A 68 -10.36 13.01 -0.43
CA ARG A 68 -9.25 13.44 -1.31
C ARG A 68 -7.87 13.05 -0.75
N LEU A 69 -7.69 13.19 0.56
CA LEU A 69 -6.45 12.78 1.22
C LEU A 69 -6.28 11.25 1.20
N TYR A 70 -7.36 10.52 1.43
CA TYR A 70 -7.34 9.06 1.34
C TYR A 70 -6.98 8.58 -0.07
N GLU A 71 -7.64 9.09 -1.10
CA GLU A 71 -7.40 8.66 -2.49
C GLU A 71 -5.95 8.93 -2.92
N SER A 72 -5.38 10.06 -2.50
CA SER A 72 -4.00 10.44 -2.85
C SER A 72 -2.91 9.75 -2.03
N GLN A 73 -3.15 9.43 -0.76
CA GLN A 73 -2.10 8.91 0.14
C GLN A 73 -2.27 7.45 0.54
N CYS A 74 -3.49 6.94 0.54
CA CYS A 74 -3.83 5.59 1.01
C CYS A 74 -4.33 4.68 -0.11
N GLY A 75 -4.95 5.26 -1.14
CA GLY A 75 -5.61 4.53 -2.23
C GLY A 75 -4.69 3.62 -3.04
N SER A 76 -3.40 3.96 -3.17
CA SER A 76 -2.42 3.11 -3.87
C SER A 76 -2.23 1.74 -3.22
N CYS A 77 -2.41 1.64 -1.91
CA CYS A 77 -2.30 0.39 -1.18
C CYS A 77 -3.68 -0.20 -0.85
N HIS A 78 -4.59 0.62 -0.34
CA HIS A 78 -5.90 0.17 0.16
C HIS A 78 -7.01 0.20 -0.90
N GLY A 79 -6.70 0.57 -2.14
CA GLY A 79 -7.66 0.80 -3.22
C GLY A 79 -8.38 2.16 -3.06
N PRO A 80 -8.77 2.81 -4.16
CA PRO A 80 -9.41 4.13 -4.13
C PRO A 80 -10.74 4.13 -3.38
N LEU A 81 -11.42 2.98 -3.35
CA LEU A 81 -12.68 2.76 -2.62
C LEU A 81 -12.49 2.00 -1.31
N GLY A 82 -11.24 1.78 -0.85
CA GLY A 82 -10.97 0.98 0.34
C GLY A 82 -11.19 -0.51 0.17
N ASN A 83 -11.41 -1.00 -1.05
CA ASN A 83 -11.63 -2.41 -1.32
C ASN A 83 -10.40 -3.31 -1.06
N GLY A 84 -9.22 -2.72 -0.82
CA GLY A 84 -7.97 -3.42 -0.56
C GLY A 84 -7.13 -3.65 -1.81
N GLY A 85 -5.96 -4.23 -1.62
CA GLY A 85 -4.96 -4.46 -2.65
C GLY A 85 -3.67 -4.92 -2.00
N LYS A 86 -2.57 -4.18 -2.24
CA LYS A 86 -1.35 -4.32 -1.43
C LYS A 86 -1.64 -4.19 0.08
N GLY A 87 -2.44 -3.17 0.43
CA GLY A 87 -2.99 -2.93 1.76
C GLY A 87 -4.27 -3.68 2.05
N ALA A 88 -4.72 -3.65 3.31
CA ALA A 88 -5.95 -4.32 3.75
C ALA A 88 -7.22 -3.69 3.14
N ASN A 89 -8.27 -4.49 2.99
CA ASN A 89 -9.61 -4.01 2.66
C ASN A 89 -10.21 -3.24 3.85
N LEU A 90 -10.44 -1.94 3.65
CA LEU A 90 -11.00 -0.98 4.60
C LEU A 90 -12.50 -0.75 4.40
N ALA A 91 -13.07 -1.17 3.27
CA ALA A 91 -14.50 -1.12 2.96
C ALA A 91 -15.25 -2.24 3.68
N GLN A 92 -15.10 -2.28 5.01
CA GLN A 92 -15.71 -3.28 5.88
C GLN A 92 -16.37 -2.61 7.09
N PRO A 93 -17.55 -3.09 7.53
CA PRO A 93 -18.21 -2.54 8.71
C PRO A 93 -17.36 -2.62 9.99
N ARG A 94 -16.47 -3.61 10.07
CA ARG A 94 -15.55 -3.83 11.20
C ARG A 94 -14.14 -4.01 10.69
N LEU A 95 -13.21 -3.25 11.26
CA LEU A 95 -11.78 -3.34 10.95
C LEU A 95 -11.07 -4.11 12.06
N ARG A 96 -10.42 -5.23 11.72
CA ARG A 96 -9.79 -6.13 12.71
C ARG A 96 -8.82 -5.43 13.67
N ARG A 97 -8.00 -4.51 13.17
CA ARG A 97 -6.99 -3.79 13.97
C ARG A 97 -7.50 -2.47 14.56
N ALA A 98 -8.62 -1.95 14.06
CA ALA A 98 -9.15 -0.64 14.44
C ALA A 98 -10.55 -0.80 15.06
N THR A 99 -10.56 -1.25 16.32
CA THR A 99 -11.75 -1.56 17.12
C THR A 99 -12.65 -0.34 17.35
N ASP A 100 -12.06 0.84 17.41
CA ASP A 100 -12.73 2.12 17.64
C ASP A 100 -12.04 3.26 16.86
N ASP A 101 -12.61 4.46 16.90
CA ASP A 101 -12.13 5.60 16.12
C ASP A 101 -10.77 6.11 16.60
N GLN A 102 -10.46 5.97 17.89
CA GLN A 102 -9.16 6.37 18.43
C GLN A 102 -8.07 5.39 17.99
N ALA A 103 -8.36 4.10 17.96
CA ALA A 103 -7.48 3.07 17.41
C ALA A 103 -7.23 3.32 15.91
N LEU A 104 -8.28 3.63 15.14
CA LEU A 104 -8.15 3.98 13.72
C LEU A 104 -7.26 5.22 13.52
N PHE A 105 -7.51 6.29 14.28
CA PHE A 105 -6.71 7.51 14.26
C PHE A 105 -5.23 7.21 14.53
N ASN A 106 -4.94 6.44 15.59
CA ASN A 106 -3.57 6.11 15.98
C ASN A 106 -2.86 5.26 14.92
N ILE A 107 -3.56 4.30 14.30
CA ILE A 107 -3.03 3.48 13.21
C ILE A 107 -2.67 4.35 12.01
N ILE A 108 -3.54 5.27 11.59
CA ILE A 108 -3.25 6.16 10.45
C ILE A 108 -2.06 7.08 10.78
N ARG A 109 -2.00 7.60 12.01
CA ARG A 109 -0.96 8.52 12.46
C ARG A 109 0.41 7.85 12.59
N ARG A 110 0.48 6.65 13.17
CA ARG A 110 1.73 5.98 13.55
C ARG A 110 2.14 4.84 12.62
N GLY A 111 1.23 4.36 11.79
CA GLY A 111 1.42 3.15 11.00
C GLY A 111 1.26 1.90 11.86
N ILE A 112 1.59 0.75 11.28
CA ILE A 112 1.58 -0.54 11.96
C ILE A 112 3.00 -1.09 11.96
N SER A 113 3.61 -1.15 13.14
CA SER A 113 4.97 -1.68 13.33
C SER A 113 5.08 -3.11 12.79
N GLY A 114 6.17 -3.40 12.09
CA GLY A 114 6.40 -4.71 11.45
C GLY A 114 5.58 -4.95 10.18
N THR A 115 5.03 -3.90 9.56
CA THR A 115 4.32 -3.99 8.28
C THR A 115 4.75 -2.86 7.34
N GLU A 116 4.35 -2.96 6.08
CA GLU A 116 4.54 -1.89 5.09
C GLU A 116 3.63 -0.66 5.31
N MET A 117 2.68 -0.69 6.26
CA MET A 117 1.76 0.44 6.50
C MET A 117 2.48 1.55 7.29
N PRO A 118 2.83 2.69 6.66
CA PRO A 118 3.61 3.73 7.30
C PRO A 118 2.75 4.64 8.18
N GLY A 119 3.39 5.40 9.06
CA GLY A 119 2.75 6.53 9.73
C GLY A 119 2.55 7.70 8.79
N SER A 120 1.42 8.39 8.94
CA SER A 120 1.11 9.57 8.13
C SER A 120 1.71 10.86 8.71
N PRO A 121 2.37 11.71 7.89
CA PRO A 121 2.87 13.01 8.32
C PRO A 121 1.76 14.06 8.48
N LEU A 122 0.50 13.70 8.23
CA LEU A 122 -0.65 14.60 8.26
C LEU A 122 -0.95 15.15 9.66
N THR A 123 -1.60 16.31 9.68
CA THR A 123 -2.08 16.94 10.91
C THR A 123 -3.17 16.10 11.59
N PRO A 124 -3.39 16.23 12.92
CA PRO A 124 -4.47 15.52 13.60
C PRO A 124 -5.84 15.71 12.93
N GLY A 125 -6.20 16.93 12.54
CA GLY A 125 -7.48 17.19 11.86
C GLY A 125 -7.64 16.42 10.55
N GLN A 126 -6.58 16.39 9.73
CA GLN A 126 -6.57 15.63 8.48
C GLN A 126 -6.67 14.12 8.71
N VAL A 127 -5.99 13.60 9.74
CA VAL A 127 -6.10 12.18 10.12
C VAL A 127 -7.52 11.85 10.58
N SER A 128 -8.17 12.72 11.35
CA SER A 128 -9.57 12.56 11.75
C SER A 128 -10.51 12.57 10.53
N SER A 129 -10.27 13.44 9.55
CA SER A 129 -11.02 13.46 8.28
C SER A 129 -10.87 12.15 7.51
N ILE A 130 -9.66 11.60 7.40
CA ILE A 130 -9.43 10.28 6.77
C ILE A 130 -10.11 9.17 7.56
N ALA A 131 -10.00 9.15 8.89
CA ALA A 131 -10.62 8.13 9.73
C ALA A 131 -12.15 8.11 9.55
N ALA A 132 -12.78 9.29 9.50
CA ALA A 132 -14.21 9.42 9.22
C ALA A 132 -14.58 8.89 7.82
N TYR A 133 -13.77 9.19 6.80
CA TYR A 133 -13.96 8.65 5.46
C TYR A 133 -13.84 7.12 5.42
N VAL A 134 -12.81 6.56 6.04
CA VAL A 134 -12.62 5.09 6.14
C VAL A 134 -13.81 4.41 6.83
N ARG A 135 -14.39 5.01 7.88
CA ARG A 135 -15.61 4.48 8.50
C ARG A 135 -16.82 4.50 7.57
N ALA A 136 -16.92 5.50 6.69
CA ALA A 136 -17.99 5.57 5.70
C ALA A 136 -17.84 4.50 4.60
N LEU A 137 -16.61 4.14 4.21
CA LEU A 137 -16.35 3.05 3.24
C LEU A 137 -16.94 1.72 3.72
N GLY A 138 -16.87 1.44 5.02
CA GLY A 138 -17.45 0.24 5.63
C GLY A 138 -18.98 0.17 5.63
N ARG A 139 -19.66 1.22 5.17
CA ARG A 139 -21.13 1.27 5.03
C ARG A 139 -21.59 1.11 3.58
N VAL A 140 -20.65 1.04 2.63
CA VAL A 140 -20.94 0.78 1.22
C VAL A 140 -21.19 -0.73 1.07
N GLU A 141 -22.19 -1.09 0.25
CA GLU A 141 -22.51 -2.48 -0.03
C GLU A 141 -21.27 -3.22 -0.59
N PRO A 142 -20.99 -4.45 -0.13
CA PRO A 142 -19.85 -5.21 -0.63
C PRO A 142 -19.87 -5.35 -2.15
N GLU A 143 -18.68 -5.33 -2.75
CA GLU A 143 -18.48 -5.58 -4.18
C GLU A 143 -19.20 -6.87 -4.60
N ASN A 144 -20.00 -6.81 -5.67
CA ASN A 144 -20.59 -7.99 -6.26
C ASN A 144 -19.51 -8.73 -7.06
N VAL A 145 -19.04 -9.84 -6.50
CA VAL A 145 -18.00 -10.67 -7.12
C VAL A 145 -18.68 -11.75 -7.97
N PRO A 146 -18.47 -11.77 -9.30
CA PRO A 146 -19.02 -12.81 -10.16
C PRO A 146 -18.41 -14.17 -9.81
N GLY A 147 -19.14 -15.24 -10.13
CA GLY A 147 -18.70 -16.62 -9.93
C GLY A 147 -19.42 -17.36 -8.80
N ASN A 148 -19.21 -18.67 -8.77
CA ASN A 148 -19.79 -19.61 -7.82
C ASN A 148 -18.73 -20.12 -6.84
N ARG A 149 -18.94 -19.84 -5.56
CA ARG A 149 -17.99 -20.19 -4.49
C ARG A 149 -17.73 -21.70 -4.36
N SER A 150 -18.75 -22.53 -4.57
CA SER A 150 -18.60 -23.98 -4.46
C SER A 150 -17.78 -24.54 -5.63
N ARG A 151 -17.96 -24.01 -6.84
CA ARG A 151 -17.09 -24.34 -7.97
C ARG A 151 -15.67 -23.80 -7.75
N GLY A 152 -15.53 -22.61 -7.17
CA GLY A 152 -14.23 -22.03 -6.82
C GLY A 152 -13.44 -22.84 -5.82
N GLU A 153 -14.10 -23.42 -4.82
CA GLU A 153 -13.47 -24.38 -3.89
C GLU A 153 -12.97 -25.63 -4.62
N ALA A 154 -13.74 -26.14 -5.58
CA ALA A 154 -13.31 -27.27 -6.42
C ALA A 154 -12.12 -26.89 -7.31
N VAL A 155 -12.09 -25.69 -7.89
CA VAL A 155 -10.94 -25.17 -8.65
C VAL A 155 -9.70 -25.06 -7.76
N TYR A 156 -9.84 -24.52 -6.55
CA TYR A 156 -8.75 -24.43 -5.57
C TYR A 156 -8.11 -25.82 -5.30
N ALA A 157 -8.93 -26.84 -5.08
CA ALA A 157 -8.47 -28.20 -4.85
C ALA A 157 -7.86 -28.84 -6.11
N ALA A 158 -8.49 -28.67 -7.27
CA ALA A 158 -8.08 -29.25 -8.55
C ALA A 158 -6.73 -28.72 -9.05
N HIS A 159 -6.41 -27.46 -8.73
CA HIS A 159 -5.16 -26.81 -9.10
C HIS A 159 -4.08 -26.86 -8.00
N ASP A 160 -4.31 -27.68 -6.97
CA ASP A 160 -3.38 -27.96 -5.88
C ASP A 160 -2.89 -26.71 -5.14
N CYS A 161 -3.76 -25.71 -4.99
CA CYS A 161 -3.43 -24.46 -4.33
C CYS A 161 -3.00 -24.69 -2.87
N GLN A 162 -3.53 -25.74 -2.23
CA GLN A 162 -3.14 -26.19 -0.89
C GLN A 162 -1.68 -26.61 -0.78
N ARG A 163 -0.98 -26.96 -1.87
CA ARG A 163 0.43 -27.34 -1.80
C ARG A 163 1.32 -26.20 -1.32
N CYS A 164 0.93 -24.97 -1.62
CA CYS A 164 1.69 -23.78 -1.25
C CYS A 164 1.02 -22.97 -0.15
N HIS A 165 -0.31 -22.91 -0.12
CA HIS A 165 -1.07 -22.07 0.79
C HIS A 165 -1.63 -22.85 1.97
N THR A 166 -1.57 -22.24 3.15
CA THR A 166 -2.28 -22.73 4.33
C THR A 166 -3.72 -22.22 4.32
N LEU A 167 -4.66 -23.11 4.58
CA LEU A 167 -6.07 -22.81 4.81
C LEU A 167 -6.59 -23.68 5.96
N SER A 168 -7.07 -23.04 7.02
CA SER A 168 -7.60 -23.67 8.22
C SER A 168 -6.64 -24.69 8.83
N GLY A 169 -5.38 -24.28 8.92
CA GLY A 169 -4.27 -25.07 9.46
C GLY A 169 -3.81 -26.23 8.58
N ARG A 170 -4.30 -26.35 7.34
CA ARG A 170 -3.93 -27.40 6.38
C ARG A 170 -3.30 -26.80 5.13
N GLY A 171 -2.34 -27.52 4.53
CA GLY A 171 -1.67 -27.11 3.30
C GLY A 171 -0.21 -26.72 3.51
N GLY A 172 0.33 -25.98 2.54
CA GLY A 172 1.73 -25.58 2.48
C GLY A 172 2.01 -24.26 3.17
N VAL A 173 3.30 -23.99 3.36
CA VAL A 173 3.79 -22.81 4.08
C VAL A 173 4.71 -21.93 3.21
N VAL A 174 4.70 -22.16 1.89
CA VAL A 174 5.50 -21.38 0.93
C VAL A 174 4.77 -20.07 0.58
N GLY A 175 3.45 -20.16 0.38
CA GLY A 175 2.58 -19.01 0.17
C GLY A 175 1.95 -18.51 1.47
N PRO A 176 1.32 -17.32 1.45
CA PRO A 176 0.60 -16.79 2.61
C PRO A 176 -0.61 -17.64 2.98
N GLU A 177 -0.99 -17.57 4.25
CA GLU A 177 -2.27 -18.09 4.77
C GLU A 177 -3.46 -17.39 4.09
N LEU A 178 -4.52 -18.16 3.83
CA LEU A 178 -5.70 -17.70 3.09
C LEU A 178 -6.98 -17.60 3.92
N ASP A 179 -6.99 -17.99 5.19
CA ASP A 179 -8.19 -18.06 6.05
C ASP A 179 -9.02 -16.77 6.05
N ASP A 180 -8.38 -15.61 6.04
CA ASP A 180 -8.99 -14.29 6.07
C ASP A 180 -8.72 -13.46 4.80
N ILE A 181 -8.32 -14.09 3.69
CA ILE A 181 -7.83 -13.37 2.51
C ILE A 181 -8.89 -12.44 1.90
N GLY A 182 -10.16 -12.86 1.88
CA GLY A 182 -11.29 -12.05 1.42
C GLY A 182 -11.60 -10.86 2.33
N SER A 183 -11.11 -10.89 3.57
CA SER A 183 -11.11 -9.73 4.46
C SER A 183 -9.91 -8.80 4.24
N ARG A 184 -8.84 -9.27 3.60
CA ARG A 184 -7.62 -8.48 3.38
C ARG A 184 -7.50 -7.90 1.97
N ARG A 185 -8.10 -8.54 0.96
CA ARG A 185 -7.89 -8.24 -0.45
C ARG A 185 -9.21 -8.02 -1.19
N SER A 186 -9.18 -7.18 -2.22
CA SER A 186 -10.28 -7.01 -3.17
C SER A 186 -10.35 -8.18 -4.15
N ALA A 187 -11.49 -8.38 -4.79
CA ALA A 187 -11.64 -9.35 -5.87
C ALA A 187 -10.67 -9.05 -7.03
N ALA A 188 -10.54 -7.77 -7.38
CA ALA A 188 -9.60 -7.32 -8.42
C ALA A 188 -8.15 -7.69 -8.09
N HIS A 189 -7.71 -7.46 -6.86
CA HIS A 189 -6.35 -7.81 -6.45
C HIS A 189 -6.12 -9.33 -6.40
N LEU A 190 -7.11 -10.11 -5.97
CA LEU A 190 -7.00 -11.57 -5.99
C LEU A 190 -6.89 -12.11 -7.41
N ARG A 191 -7.65 -11.52 -8.35
CA ARG A 191 -7.54 -11.84 -9.78
C ARG A 191 -6.17 -11.49 -10.35
N GLU A 192 -5.68 -10.29 -10.06
CA GLU A 192 -4.34 -9.85 -10.48
C GLU A 192 -3.27 -10.79 -9.91
N ALA A 193 -3.32 -11.15 -8.64
CA ALA A 193 -2.37 -12.08 -8.04
C ALA A 193 -2.39 -13.48 -8.69
N LEU A 194 -3.55 -13.94 -9.17
CA LEU A 194 -3.67 -15.22 -9.89
C LEU A 194 -3.08 -15.15 -11.31
N ILE A 195 -3.30 -14.05 -12.02
CA ILE A 195 -2.91 -13.90 -13.43
C ILE A 195 -1.48 -13.37 -13.57
N GLU A 196 -1.11 -12.39 -12.75
CA GLU A 196 0.15 -11.65 -12.78
C GLU A 196 0.84 -11.62 -11.39
N PRO A 197 1.21 -12.79 -10.81
CA PRO A 197 1.79 -12.87 -9.47
C PRO A 197 3.14 -12.15 -9.31
N GLU A 198 3.81 -11.84 -10.42
CA GLU A 198 5.09 -11.10 -10.47
C GLU A 198 4.90 -9.57 -10.46
N ALA A 199 3.69 -9.06 -10.71
CA ALA A 199 3.42 -7.61 -10.77
C ALA A 199 3.70 -6.89 -9.44
N ALA A 200 3.49 -7.59 -8.32
CA ALA A 200 3.77 -7.08 -6.99
C ALA A 200 4.11 -8.22 -6.02
N VAL A 201 5.39 -8.58 -5.91
CA VAL A 201 5.88 -9.57 -4.94
C VAL A 201 6.20 -8.88 -3.61
N PRO A 202 5.54 -9.23 -2.49
CA PRO A 202 5.88 -8.67 -1.19
C PRO A 202 7.29 -9.10 -0.75
N SER A 203 7.98 -8.26 0.03
CA SER A 203 9.36 -8.51 0.48
C SER A 203 9.52 -9.82 1.27
N ASP A 204 8.49 -10.23 2.01
CA ASP A 204 8.43 -11.47 2.79
C ASP A 204 8.39 -12.73 1.91
N PHE A 205 8.13 -12.58 0.61
CA PHE A 205 8.11 -13.66 -0.37
C PHE A 205 9.24 -13.53 -1.40
N LEU A 206 10.31 -12.79 -1.09
CA LEU A 206 11.45 -12.64 -1.98
C LEU A 206 12.10 -14.02 -2.27
N LEU A 207 12.10 -14.38 -3.54
CA LEU A 207 12.85 -15.52 -4.05
C LEU A 207 14.34 -15.22 -4.07
N VAL A 208 15.12 -16.18 -3.60
CA VAL A 208 16.57 -16.13 -3.57
C VAL A 208 17.11 -17.44 -4.11
N ARG A 209 18.15 -17.33 -4.93
CA ARG A 209 18.95 -18.46 -5.40
C ARG A 209 20.32 -18.44 -4.72
N VAL A 210 20.66 -19.54 -4.08
CA VAL A 210 21.93 -19.74 -3.39
C VAL A 210 22.71 -20.83 -4.09
N VAL A 211 23.99 -20.57 -4.33
CA VAL A 211 24.96 -21.58 -4.74
C VAL A 211 26.06 -21.63 -3.69
N THR A 212 26.30 -22.79 -3.11
CA THR A 212 27.40 -23.01 -2.15
C THR A 212 28.69 -23.37 -2.88
N LYS A 213 29.83 -23.16 -2.21
CA LYS A 213 31.17 -23.45 -2.75
C LYS A 213 31.41 -24.93 -3.07
N ASP A 214 30.65 -25.83 -2.44
CA ASP A 214 30.64 -27.26 -2.75
C ASP A 214 29.75 -27.63 -3.96
N GLY A 215 29.13 -26.64 -4.61
CA GLY A 215 28.36 -26.80 -5.83
C GLY A 215 26.86 -27.05 -5.64
N ARG A 216 26.35 -27.08 -4.39
CA ARG A 216 24.90 -27.24 -4.15
C ARG A 216 24.17 -25.93 -4.48
N ALA A 217 23.09 -26.03 -5.26
CA ALA A 217 22.23 -24.92 -5.61
C ALA A 217 20.83 -25.10 -4.99
N LEU A 218 20.29 -24.05 -4.39
CA LEU A 218 18.95 -24.03 -3.82
C LEU A 218 18.23 -22.75 -4.21
N THR A 219 16.95 -22.86 -4.58
CA THR A 219 16.07 -21.71 -4.78
C THR A 219 14.92 -21.79 -3.80
N GLY A 220 14.64 -20.68 -3.10
CA GLY A 220 13.61 -20.63 -2.09
C GLY A 220 13.23 -19.21 -1.70
N VAL A 221 12.19 -19.11 -0.88
CA VAL A 221 11.74 -17.86 -0.27
C VAL A 221 12.63 -17.54 0.92
N ARG A 222 13.13 -16.31 1.00
CA ARG A 222 13.91 -15.82 2.15
C ARG A 222 13.04 -15.68 3.39
N ILE A 223 13.39 -16.42 4.44
CA ILE A 223 12.72 -16.36 5.74
C ILE A 223 13.40 -15.35 6.66
N ASN A 224 14.73 -15.34 6.69
CA ASN A 224 15.52 -14.41 7.48
C ASN A 224 16.91 -14.23 6.87
N GLU A 225 17.54 -13.09 7.14
CA GLU A 225 18.89 -12.80 6.70
C GLU A 225 19.54 -11.82 7.69
N ASP A 226 20.74 -12.16 8.16
CA ASP A 226 21.55 -11.32 9.02
C ASP A 226 22.95 -11.08 8.39
N GLY A 227 23.88 -10.52 9.17
CA GLY A 227 25.24 -10.22 8.69
C GLY A 227 26.06 -11.45 8.29
N PHE A 228 25.70 -12.63 8.78
CA PHE A 228 26.49 -13.86 8.64
C PHE A 228 25.70 -15.00 8.01
N SER A 229 24.38 -15.05 8.22
CA SER A 229 23.54 -16.18 7.81
C SER A 229 22.39 -15.75 6.90
N ILE A 230 21.93 -16.70 6.09
CA ILE A 230 20.64 -16.63 5.39
C ILE A 230 19.84 -17.89 5.65
N GLN A 231 18.53 -17.73 5.82
CA GLN A 231 17.56 -18.78 6.07
C GLN A 231 16.52 -18.78 4.96
N LEU A 232 16.33 -19.92 4.33
CA LEU A 232 15.48 -20.10 3.16
C LEU A 232 14.47 -21.22 3.39
N ARG A 233 13.30 -21.03 2.80
CA ARG A 233 12.31 -22.08 2.61
C ARG A 233 12.26 -22.44 1.14
N ASP A 234 12.59 -23.68 0.80
CA ASP A 234 12.46 -24.14 -0.58
C ASP A 234 10.99 -24.28 -1.00
N LEU A 235 10.75 -24.54 -2.30
CA LEU A 235 9.40 -24.65 -2.87
C LEU A 235 8.66 -25.95 -2.48
N SER A 236 9.31 -26.86 -1.74
CA SER A 236 8.70 -28.02 -1.09
C SER A 236 8.29 -27.74 0.37
N GLY A 237 8.68 -26.59 0.92
CA GLY A 237 8.47 -26.21 2.32
C GLY A 237 9.65 -26.56 3.24
N GLY A 238 10.71 -27.18 2.71
CA GLY A 238 11.93 -27.51 3.44
C GLY A 238 12.68 -26.27 3.87
N PHE A 239 13.27 -26.31 5.06
CA PHE A 239 14.03 -25.21 5.62
C PHE A 239 15.53 -25.48 5.50
N SER A 240 16.29 -24.48 5.05
CA SER A 240 17.75 -24.54 4.96
C SER A 240 18.35 -23.24 5.48
N SER A 241 19.45 -23.36 6.19
CA SER A 241 20.27 -22.22 6.61
C SER A 241 21.67 -22.37 6.06
N PHE A 242 22.26 -21.25 5.68
CA PHE A 242 23.60 -21.19 5.12
C PHE A 242 24.37 -20.06 5.77
N TRP A 243 25.66 -20.29 6.03
CA TRP A 243 26.59 -19.21 6.30
C TRP A 243 26.99 -18.54 5.00
N LYS A 244 27.06 -17.20 4.99
CA LYS A 244 27.35 -16.41 3.80
C LYS A 244 28.77 -16.64 3.28
N ASP A 245 29.70 -17.02 4.14
CA ASP A 245 31.08 -17.38 3.76
C ASP A 245 31.19 -18.76 3.11
N GLU A 246 30.18 -19.62 3.22
CA GLU A 246 30.08 -20.90 2.50
C GLU A 246 29.45 -20.75 1.11
N LEU A 247 28.90 -19.56 0.81
CA LEU A 247 28.26 -19.27 -0.47
C LEU A 247 29.27 -18.85 -1.54
N ASP A 248 29.06 -19.36 -2.74
CA ASP A 248 29.67 -18.84 -3.96
C ASP A 248 28.83 -17.69 -4.53
N THR A 249 27.51 -17.89 -4.65
CA THR A 249 26.57 -16.83 -5.06
C THR A 249 25.33 -16.77 -4.18
N LEU A 250 24.81 -15.55 -4.04
CA LEU A 250 23.55 -15.23 -3.38
C LEU A 250 22.79 -14.23 -4.26
N ASP A 251 21.89 -14.75 -5.09
CA ASP A 251 21.16 -13.96 -6.09
C ASP A 251 19.74 -13.69 -5.59
N GLN A 252 19.37 -12.42 -5.51
CA GLN A 252 18.01 -11.99 -5.19
C GLN A 252 17.23 -11.87 -6.49
N GLU A 253 16.24 -12.73 -6.67
CA GLU A 253 15.40 -12.81 -7.86
C GLU A 253 14.25 -11.80 -7.73
N TRP A 254 14.61 -10.51 -7.75
CA TRP A 254 13.64 -9.43 -7.67
C TRP A 254 12.59 -9.59 -8.78
N GLN A 255 11.32 -9.35 -8.42
CA GLN A 255 10.15 -9.50 -9.30
C GLN A 255 9.78 -10.95 -9.68
N ARG A 256 10.54 -11.97 -9.25
CA ARG A 256 10.10 -13.36 -9.37
C ARG A 256 9.20 -13.74 -8.21
N SER A 257 8.08 -14.38 -8.52
CA SER A 257 7.13 -14.88 -7.53
C SER A 257 7.29 -16.39 -7.34
N PRO A 258 7.22 -16.91 -6.08
CA PRO A 258 7.11 -18.34 -5.84
C PRO A 258 5.75 -18.89 -6.31
N MET A 259 4.76 -18.02 -6.50
CA MET A 259 3.46 -18.36 -7.07
C MET A 259 3.55 -18.30 -8.60
N VAL A 260 3.09 -19.37 -9.25
CA VAL A 260 3.03 -19.44 -10.71
C VAL A 260 1.81 -18.70 -11.25
N SER A 261 1.89 -18.16 -12.47
CA SER A 261 0.72 -17.56 -13.14
C SER A 261 -0.31 -18.62 -13.52
N TYR A 262 -1.60 -18.31 -13.30
CA TYR A 262 -2.73 -19.15 -13.68
C TYR A 262 -3.51 -18.59 -14.88
N GLY A 263 -3.08 -17.48 -15.48
CA GLY A 263 -3.81 -16.80 -16.57
C GLY A 263 -4.03 -17.66 -17.83
N SER A 264 -3.17 -18.64 -18.07
CA SER A 264 -3.33 -19.63 -19.15
C SER A 264 -3.79 -21.01 -18.67
N ARG A 265 -3.93 -21.20 -17.34
CA ARG A 265 -4.28 -22.47 -16.70
C ARG A 265 -5.73 -22.54 -16.23
N LEU A 266 -6.35 -21.38 -16.02
CA LEU A 266 -7.74 -21.22 -15.64
C LEU A 266 -8.48 -20.53 -16.78
N SER A 267 -9.69 -21.00 -17.07
CA SER A 267 -10.65 -20.24 -17.87
C SER A 267 -11.10 -18.98 -17.12
N ALA A 268 -11.76 -18.07 -17.82
CA ALA A 268 -12.33 -16.87 -17.22
C ALA A 268 -13.37 -17.24 -16.13
N GLU A 269 -14.22 -18.24 -16.40
CA GLU A 269 -15.24 -18.70 -15.44
C GLU A 269 -14.61 -19.36 -14.20
N GLU A 270 -13.59 -20.20 -14.37
CA GLU A 270 -12.87 -20.79 -13.23
C GLU A 270 -12.14 -19.74 -12.40
N THR A 271 -11.61 -18.70 -13.05
CA THR A 271 -10.99 -17.56 -12.36
C THR A 271 -12.02 -16.79 -11.54
N ASP A 272 -13.20 -16.52 -12.11
CA ASP A 272 -14.30 -15.85 -11.41
C ASP A 272 -14.76 -16.68 -10.19
N ASP A 273 -15.00 -17.97 -10.40
CA ASP A 273 -15.40 -18.90 -9.36
C ASP A 273 -14.36 -18.97 -8.22
N LEU A 274 -13.07 -19.10 -8.55
CA LEU A 274 -11.98 -19.14 -7.58
C LEU A 274 -11.87 -17.83 -6.79
N VAL A 275 -11.97 -16.67 -7.47
CA VAL A 275 -11.95 -15.37 -6.80
C VAL A 275 -13.18 -15.22 -5.88
N ALA A 276 -14.37 -15.67 -6.30
CA ALA A 276 -15.56 -15.66 -5.47
C ALA A 276 -15.39 -16.51 -4.21
N TYR A 277 -14.76 -17.68 -4.32
CA TYR A 277 -14.41 -18.53 -3.19
C TYR A 277 -13.44 -17.82 -2.24
N LEU A 278 -12.31 -17.29 -2.75
CA LEU A 278 -11.31 -16.60 -1.92
C LEU A 278 -11.86 -15.36 -1.21
N VAL A 279 -12.72 -14.57 -1.88
CA VAL A 279 -13.39 -13.41 -1.26
C VAL A 279 -14.34 -13.84 -0.13
N SER A 280 -14.86 -15.07 -0.19
CA SER A 280 -15.73 -15.60 0.87
C SER A 280 -14.97 -16.00 2.14
N LEU A 281 -13.65 -16.21 2.06
CA LEU A 281 -12.77 -16.54 3.19
C LEU A 281 -12.48 -15.30 4.04
N LYS A 282 -13.19 -15.16 5.16
CA LYS A 282 -13.15 -13.98 6.05
C LYS A 282 -12.71 -14.31 7.47
N GLY A 283 -12.01 -15.43 7.65
CA GLY A 283 -11.56 -15.98 8.92
C GLY A 283 -12.65 -16.78 9.65
N VAL A 284 -12.22 -17.54 10.65
CA VAL A 284 -13.13 -18.17 11.61
C VAL A 284 -13.69 -17.08 12.53
N ARG A 285 -15.01 -17.05 12.71
CA ARG A 285 -15.68 -16.15 13.67
C ARG A 285 -15.39 -16.54 15.11
#